data_AF-A0A7V2KVE4-F1
#
_entry.id   AF-A0A7V2KVE4-F1
#
_cell.length_a   1.000
_cell.length_b   1.000
_cell.length_c   1.000
_cell.angle_alpha   90.00
_cell.angle_beta   90.00
_cell.angle_gamma   90.00
#
_symmetry.space_group_name_H-M   'P 1'
#
loop_
_entity.id
_entity.type
_entity.pdbx_description
1 polymer ?
#
loop_
_entity_poly.entity_id
_entity_poly.type
_entity_poly.pdbx_seq_one_letter_code
_entity_poly.pdbx_strand_id
1 'polypeptide(L)'
;MLILPKWWQNITQEELTRYLTTPVPPPAEEKTKSISRRSLDVEFAFYRRDRTILSNIDELNKWPDKQPEVISDTERIIAMPNAAHVLICSKGFAVREVAVKGMVGLVDIGDVELNTSRSSTIKWDVEEFRNRVIEMLSPQIISALDALMKEPNIPSRFEFLADVCEAYGYEIITNTELKWISIIKPPGDAILISPDELRKNISEAKEILLIYGGKSDPWNSYSICRKRFSEASDDAIIIPISSDG
;
A
#
# COMPACT_ATOMS: atom_id res chain seq x y z
N MET A 1 13.49 -13.14 -19.66
CA MET A 1 13.14 -14.10 -18.58
C MET A 1 12.02 -14.96 -19.13
N LEU A 2 12.12 -16.29 -19.04
CA LEU A 2 11.06 -17.20 -19.45
C LEU A 2 10.18 -17.52 -18.22
N ILE A 3 8.88 -17.40 -18.38
CA ILE A 3 7.84 -17.64 -17.39
C ILE A 3 6.95 -18.75 -17.94
N LEU A 4 6.77 -19.81 -17.16
CA LEU A 4 5.88 -20.89 -17.55
C LEU A 4 4.44 -20.38 -17.63
N PRO A 5 3.68 -20.72 -18.69
CA PRO A 5 2.29 -20.29 -18.83
C PRO A 5 1.47 -20.62 -17.58
N LYS A 6 0.72 -19.64 -17.06
CA LYS A 6 -0.15 -19.74 -15.87
C LYS A 6 0.51 -20.26 -14.58
N TRP A 7 1.83 -20.45 -14.53
CA TRP A 7 2.54 -20.87 -13.31
C TRP A 7 2.34 -19.86 -12.18
N TRP A 8 2.46 -18.57 -12.51
CA TRP A 8 2.30 -17.46 -11.57
C TRP A 8 0.90 -17.38 -10.94
N GLN A 9 -0.13 -18.01 -11.51
CA GLN A 9 -1.49 -18.04 -10.95
C GLN A 9 -1.59 -18.97 -9.73
N ASN A 10 -0.78 -20.03 -9.68
CA ASN A 10 -0.97 -21.14 -8.75
C ASN A 10 0.06 -21.20 -7.62
N ILE A 11 1.13 -20.42 -7.70
CA ILE A 11 2.16 -20.34 -6.66
C ILE A 11 1.72 -19.50 -5.46
N THR A 12 2.46 -19.59 -4.36
CA THR A 12 2.24 -18.73 -3.20
C THR A 12 2.64 -17.26 -3.48
N GLN A 13 2.10 -16.33 -2.69
CA GLN A 13 2.49 -14.91 -2.77
C GLN A 13 3.98 -14.69 -2.49
N GLU A 14 4.53 -15.48 -1.57
CA GLU A 14 5.95 -15.50 -1.21
C GLU A 14 6.82 -15.93 -2.40
N GLU A 15 6.46 -17.02 -3.08
CA GLU A 15 7.17 -17.48 -4.26
C GLU A 15 7.10 -16.48 -5.41
N LEU A 16 5.92 -15.87 -5.64
CA LEU A 16 5.75 -14.86 -6.68
C LEU A 16 6.59 -13.61 -6.38
N THR A 17 6.47 -13.07 -5.18
CA THR A 17 7.22 -11.88 -4.76
C THR A 17 8.72 -12.14 -4.84
N ARG A 18 9.18 -13.32 -4.39
CA ARG A 18 10.59 -13.72 -4.50
C ARG A 18 11.04 -13.81 -5.95
N TYR A 19 10.23 -14.39 -6.83
CA TYR A 19 10.55 -14.48 -8.26
C TYR A 19 10.72 -13.10 -8.91
N LEU A 20 9.84 -12.15 -8.56
CA LEU A 20 9.84 -10.80 -9.13
C LEU A 20 10.97 -9.91 -8.56
N THR A 21 11.34 -10.11 -7.29
CA THR A 21 12.32 -9.26 -6.59
C THR A 21 13.75 -9.82 -6.57
N THR A 22 13.93 -11.12 -6.79
CA THR A 22 15.25 -11.74 -6.82
C THR A 22 15.85 -11.64 -8.23
N PRO A 23 17.08 -11.11 -8.40
CA PRO A 23 17.76 -11.20 -9.67
C PRO A 23 18.04 -12.67 -9.96
N VAL A 24 17.28 -13.28 -10.88
CA VAL A 24 17.63 -14.58 -11.44
C VAL A 24 18.93 -14.36 -12.22
N PRO A 25 20.11 -14.84 -11.78
CA PRO A 25 21.22 -14.92 -12.71
C PRO A 25 20.74 -15.80 -13.86
N PRO A 26 20.96 -15.42 -15.14
CA PRO A 26 20.65 -16.33 -16.22
C PRO A 26 21.30 -17.68 -15.91
N PRO A 27 20.62 -18.83 -16.12
CA PRO A 27 21.26 -20.12 -15.98
C PRO A 27 22.55 -20.06 -16.81
N ALA A 28 23.67 -20.33 -16.14
CA ALA A 28 24.98 -20.25 -16.76
C ALA A 28 25.13 -21.44 -17.72
N GLU A 29 24.62 -21.30 -18.95
CA GLU A 29 24.93 -22.22 -20.03
C GLU A 29 25.36 -21.45 -21.29
N GLU A 30 26.62 -21.71 -21.63
CA GLU A 30 27.26 -21.62 -22.94
C GLU A 30 26.98 -20.40 -23.83
N LYS A 31 28.01 -19.55 -23.88
CA LYS A 31 28.53 -18.86 -25.07
C LYS A 31 27.54 -18.67 -26.22
N THR A 32 26.51 -17.85 -26.01
CA THR A 32 25.79 -17.22 -27.11
C THR A 32 26.13 -15.74 -27.16
N LYS A 33 26.54 -15.33 -28.36
CA LYS A 33 27.20 -14.09 -28.71
C LYS A 33 26.52 -12.87 -28.08
N SER A 34 27.36 -12.03 -27.48
CA SER A 34 27.05 -10.73 -26.90
C SER A 34 26.18 -9.88 -27.82
N ILE A 35 24.89 -9.82 -27.52
CA ILE A 35 24.04 -8.70 -27.96
C ILE A 35 24.34 -7.55 -27.00
N SER A 36 24.87 -6.47 -27.57
CA SER A 36 25.28 -5.25 -26.89
C SER A 36 24.16 -4.68 -26.00
N ARG A 37 24.23 -4.95 -24.69
CA ARG A 37 23.50 -4.24 -23.63
C ARG A 37 24.12 -2.86 -23.40
N ARG A 38 23.95 -1.93 -24.34
CA ARG A 38 24.33 -0.52 -24.16
C ARG A 38 23.15 0.36 -24.55
N SER A 39 22.14 0.45 -23.67
CA SER A 39 21.15 1.55 -23.67
C SER A 39 20.09 1.53 -22.55
N LEU A 40 20.13 0.61 -21.58
CA LEU A 40 19.10 0.56 -20.50
C LEU A 40 19.63 0.87 -19.08
N ASP A 41 20.88 1.30 -18.95
CA ASP A 41 21.59 1.37 -17.66
C ASP A 41 21.58 2.75 -16.95
N VAL A 42 20.71 3.70 -17.31
CA VAL A 42 20.84 5.08 -16.76
C VAL A 42 19.71 5.60 -15.86
N GLU A 43 18.57 4.90 -15.67
CA GLU A 43 17.51 5.41 -14.76
C GLU A 43 16.90 4.41 -13.77
N PHE A 44 17.27 3.13 -13.78
CA PHE A 44 16.63 2.10 -12.96
C PHE A 44 17.36 1.75 -11.64
N ALA A 45 18.46 2.45 -11.32
CA ALA A 45 19.21 2.20 -10.09
C ALA A 45 18.53 2.74 -8.83
N PHE A 46 17.60 3.70 -8.95
CA PHE A 46 16.98 4.35 -7.80
C PHE A 46 15.84 3.53 -7.15
N TYR A 47 15.12 2.70 -7.90
CA TYR A 47 13.99 1.91 -7.39
C TYR A 47 14.34 0.47 -6.97
N ARG A 48 15.59 0.05 -7.15
CA ARG A 48 16.04 -1.32 -6.79
C ARG A 48 16.34 -1.51 -5.30
N ARG A 49 16.12 -0.49 -4.45
CA ARG A 49 16.48 -0.49 -3.03
C ARG A 49 15.42 -1.09 -2.10
N ASP A 50 14.14 -1.17 -2.50
CA ASP A 50 13.10 -1.81 -1.67
C ASP A 50 12.92 -3.28 -2.05
N ARG A 51 13.92 -4.09 -1.69
CA ARG A 51 13.83 -5.56 -1.78
C ARG A 51 13.33 -6.14 -0.47
N THR A 52 12.10 -5.82 -0.10
CA THR A 52 11.41 -6.49 1.00
C THR A 52 10.74 -7.75 0.45
N ILE A 53 11.40 -8.89 0.63
CA ILE A 53 10.73 -10.19 0.56
C ILE A 53 9.61 -10.18 1.62
N LEU A 54 8.43 -10.72 1.30
CA LEU A 54 7.29 -10.77 2.23
C LEU A 54 7.67 -11.24 3.64
N SER A 55 8.55 -12.25 3.75
CA SER A 55 9.09 -12.73 5.02
C SER A 55 9.82 -11.65 5.84
N ASN A 56 10.44 -10.67 5.20
CA ASN A 56 11.31 -9.65 5.80
C ASN A 56 10.59 -8.35 6.16
N ILE A 57 9.30 -8.21 5.83
CA ILE A 57 8.52 -7.04 6.24
C ILE A 57 8.33 -7.12 7.76
N ASP A 58 8.46 -5.98 8.46
CA ASP A 58 8.15 -5.90 9.89
C ASP A 58 6.71 -6.37 10.14
N GLU A 59 6.45 -7.08 11.25
CA GLU A 59 5.10 -7.50 11.63
C GLU A 59 4.12 -6.32 11.68
N LEU A 60 4.59 -5.16 12.12
CA LEU A 60 3.80 -3.92 12.17
C LEU A 60 3.46 -3.36 10.78
N ASN A 61 4.27 -3.70 9.77
CA ASN A 61 4.12 -3.27 8.38
C ASN A 61 3.53 -4.35 7.45
N LYS A 62 3.12 -5.49 8.03
CA LYS A 62 2.44 -6.57 7.32
C LYS A 62 0.93 -6.45 7.47
N TRP A 63 0.23 -6.89 6.43
CA TRP A 63 -1.19 -7.23 6.52
C TRP A 63 -1.41 -8.30 7.61
N PRO A 64 -2.52 -8.26 8.37
CA PRO A 64 -2.78 -9.19 9.48
C PRO A 64 -2.85 -10.66 9.05
N ASP A 65 -3.39 -10.88 7.85
CA ASP A 65 -3.59 -12.20 7.27
C ASP A 65 -2.79 -12.31 5.95
N LYS A 66 -3.44 -12.81 4.90
CA LYS A 66 -2.90 -12.85 3.55
C LYS A 66 -2.92 -11.45 2.94
N GLN A 67 -1.90 -11.12 2.13
CA GLN A 67 -1.92 -9.86 1.39
C GLN A 67 -3.11 -9.83 0.43
N PRO A 68 -3.86 -8.71 0.33
CA PRO A 68 -4.88 -8.56 -0.69
C PRO A 68 -4.29 -8.80 -2.09
N GLU A 69 -4.99 -9.57 -2.93
CA GLU A 69 -4.52 -9.86 -4.28
C GLU A 69 -5.65 -9.94 -5.30
N VAL A 70 -5.36 -9.49 -6.51
CA VAL A 70 -6.19 -9.74 -7.69
C VAL A 70 -5.54 -10.88 -8.46
N ILE A 71 -6.32 -11.91 -8.79
CA ILE A 71 -5.92 -12.98 -9.71
C ILE A 71 -6.96 -13.05 -10.82
N SER A 72 -6.50 -12.99 -12.06
CA SER A 72 -7.30 -13.22 -13.25
C SER A 72 -6.54 -14.10 -14.25
N ASP A 73 -7.14 -14.33 -15.42
CA ASP A 73 -6.46 -15.03 -16.51
C ASP A 73 -5.22 -14.29 -17.04
N THR A 74 -5.20 -12.96 -16.93
CA THR A 74 -4.15 -12.11 -17.52
C THR A 74 -3.27 -11.43 -16.49
N GLU A 75 -3.63 -11.41 -15.22
CA GLU A 75 -2.81 -10.73 -14.21
C GLU A 75 -2.89 -11.37 -12.84
N ARG A 76 -1.81 -11.20 -12.07
CA ARG A 76 -1.81 -11.40 -10.64
C ARG A 76 -1.08 -10.25 -9.98
N ILE A 77 -1.81 -9.45 -9.21
CA ILE A 77 -1.30 -8.27 -8.54
C ILE A 77 -1.55 -8.39 -7.05
N ILE A 78 -0.51 -8.16 -6.25
CA ILE A 78 -0.53 -8.22 -4.79
C ILE A 78 -0.39 -6.78 -4.27
N ALA A 79 -1.24 -6.42 -3.32
CA ALA A 79 -1.21 -5.15 -2.61
C ALA A 79 -0.03 -5.13 -1.61
N MET A 80 0.97 -4.32 -1.91
CA MET A 80 2.15 -4.12 -1.07
C MET A 80 2.51 -2.64 -1.03
N PRO A 81 2.11 -1.89 0.03
CA PRO A 81 2.24 -0.43 0.10
C PRO A 81 3.63 0.10 -0.28
N ASN A 82 4.67 -0.60 0.19
CA ASN A 82 6.07 -0.24 0.01
C ASN A 82 6.73 -0.86 -1.22
N ALA A 83 5.95 -1.38 -2.17
CA ALA A 83 6.44 -1.92 -3.43
C ALA A 83 5.98 -1.09 -4.64
N ALA A 84 6.75 -1.19 -5.72
CA ALA A 84 6.40 -0.58 -7.00
C ALA A 84 6.94 -1.41 -8.17
N HIS A 85 6.52 -2.67 -8.28
CA HIS A 85 7.12 -3.61 -9.24
C HIS A 85 6.09 -4.50 -9.96
N VAL A 86 5.72 -4.13 -11.18
CA VAL A 86 4.82 -4.94 -12.03
C VAL A 86 5.56 -5.37 -13.28
N LEU A 87 5.61 -6.68 -13.52
CA LEU A 87 6.24 -7.28 -14.69
C LEU A 87 5.21 -7.55 -15.80
N ILE A 88 5.37 -6.87 -16.93
CA ILE A 88 4.59 -7.09 -18.15
C ILE A 88 5.24 -8.19 -18.98
N CYS A 89 4.45 -9.18 -19.35
CA CYS A 89 4.83 -10.39 -20.05
C CYS A 89 3.97 -10.61 -21.29
N SER A 90 4.52 -11.25 -22.31
CA SER A 90 3.79 -11.69 -23.50
C SER A 90 4.18 -13.13 -23.79
N LYS A 91 3.20 -14.05 -23.79
CA LYS A 91 3.43 -15.49 -24.04
C LYS A 91 4.55 -16.10 -23.17
N GLY A 92 4.58 -15.73 -21.89
CA GLY A 92 5.62 -16.21 -20.98
C GLY A 92 7.00 -15.56 -21.15
N PHE A 93 7.13 -14.51 -21.96
CA PHE A 93 8.37 -13.72 -22.04
C PHE A 93 8.18 -12.38 -21.33
N ALA A 94 9.08 -12.07 -20.39
CA ALA A 94 9.16 -10.74 -19.82
C ALA A 94 9.45 -9.69 -20.91
N VAL A 95 8.57 -8.71 -21.06
CA VAL A 95 8.66 -7.61 -22.03
C VAL A 95 9.19 -6.36 -21.36
N ARG A 96 8.57 -5.96 -20.24
CA ARG A 96 8.87 -4.68 -19.58
C ARG A 96 8.54 -4.76 -18.10
N GLU A 97 9.31 -4.05 -17.29
CA GLU A 97 8.99 -3.77 -15.90
C GLU A 97 8.42 -2.35 -15.79
N VAL A 98 7.35 -2.19 -15.01
CA VAL A 98 6.67 -0.91 -14.78
C VAL A 98 6.54 -0.69 -13.28
N ALA A 99 6.89 0.52 -12.85
CA ALA A 99 6.70 0.93 -11.47
C ALA A 99 5.22 1.31 -11.26
N VAL A 100 4.53 0.56 -10.40
CA VAL A 100 3.15 0.84 -9.99
C VAL A 100 3.12 0.85 -8.47
N LYS A 101 3.06 2.04 -7.88
CA LYS A 101 3.13 2.21 -6.42
C LYS A 101 2.05 1.40 -5.71
N GLY A 102 2.43 0.76 -4.61
CA GLY A 102 1.56 -0.09 -3.81
C GLY A 102 1.40 -1.51 -4.37
N MET A 103 2.11 -1.87 -5.43
CA MET A 103 1.81 -3.11 -6.14
C MET A 103 3.07 -3.90 -6.47
N VAL A 104 2.96 -5.20 -6.29
CA VAL A 104 3.87 -6.18 -6.88
C VAL A 104 3.09 -7.19 -7.69
N GLY A 105 3.55 -7.56 -8.88
CA GLY A 105 2.83 -8.58 -9.64
C GLY A 105 3.27 -8.76 -11.08
N LEU A 106 2.42 -9.47 -11.82
CA LEU A 106 2.66 -9.86 -13.19
C LEU A 106 1.40 -9.64 -14.02
N VAL A 107 1.59 -9.13 -15.23
CA VAL A 107 0.54 -9.02 -16.26
C VAL A 107 1.00 -9.75 -17.52
N ASP A 108 0.20 -10.69 -18.01
CA ASP A 108 0.32 -11.29 -19.35
C ASP A 108 -0.64 -10.58 -20.32
N ILE A 109 -0.06 -9.84 -21.26
CA ILE A 109 -0.78 -9.11 -22.32
C ILE A 109 -1.07 -10.00 -23.54
N GLY A 110 -0.70 -11.29 -23.51
CA GLY A 110 -0.98 -12.24 -24.59
C GLY A 110 -0.20 -11.92 -25.86
N ASP A 111 -0.87 -12.04 -27.01
CA ASP A 111 -0.29 -11.76 -28.33
C ASP A 111 -0.29 -10.25 -28.61
N VAL A 112 0.86 -9.63 -28.43
CA VAL A 112 1.08 -8.25 -28.86
C VAL A 112 2.14 -8.24 -29.94
N GLU A 113 1.86 -7.55 -31.05
CA GLU A 113 2.86 -7.26 -32.07
C GLU A 113 3.97 -6.39 -31.45
N LEU A 114 5.00 -7.05 -30.94
CA LEU A 114 6.22 -6.39 -30.54
C LEU A 114 6.85 -5.79 -31.79
N ASN A 115 7.07 -4.48 -31.80
CA ASN A 115 7.79 -3.85 -32.91
C ASN A 115 9.19 -4.47 -33.07
N THR A 116 9.80 -4.29 -34.25
CA THR A 116 11.11 -4.86 -34.63
C THR A 116 12.26 -4.55 -33.65
N SER A 117 12.09 -3.57 -32.76
CA SER A 117 13.05 -3.21 -31.71
C SER A 117 12.79 -3.89 -30.36
N ARG A 118 11.66 -4.59 -30.16
CA ARG A 118 11.20 -5.16 -28.88
C ARG A 118 11.21 -4.17 -27.70
N SER A 119 11.25 -2.86 -27.98
CA SER A 119 11.64 -1.85 -26.99
C SER A 119 10.71 -0.65 -26.93
N SER A 120 9.71 -0.54 -27.81
CA SER A 120 8.77 0.59 -27.72
C SER A 120 7.30 0.20 -27.91
N THR A 121 6.56 0.60 -26.87
CA THR A 121 5.14 1.01 -26.88
C THR A 121 4.10 -0.08 -27.11
N ILE A 122 3.99 -1.00 -26.14
CA ILE A 122 2.65 -1.21 -25.57
C ILE A 122 2.26 0.17 -25.02
N LYS A 123 1.20 0.79 -25.56
CA LYS A 123 0.58 1.97 -24.95
C LYS A 123 -0.07 1.51 -23.64
N TRP A 124 0.78 1.26 -22.65
CA TRP A 124 0.37 0.85 -21.33
C TRP A 124 0.17 2.11 -20.53
N ASP A 125 -1.08 2.47 -20.31
CA ASP A 125 -1.44 3.54 -19.40
C ASP A 125 -1.32 3.01 -17.97
N VAL A 126 -0.28 3.47 -17.29
CA VAL A 126 0.04 3.05 -15.92
C VAL A 126 -1.04 3.50 -14.96
N GLU A 127 -1.60 4.68 -15.16
CA GLU A 127 -2.62 5.26 -14.27
C GLU A 127 -3.97 4.57 -14.49
N GLU A 128 -4.36 4.32 -15.75
CA GLU A 128 -5.57 3.55 -16.06
C GLU A 128 -5.49 2.14 -15.44
N PHE A 129 -4.35 1.47 -15.62
CA PHE A 129 -4.11 0.16 -15.01
C PHE A 129 -4.18 0.23 -13.49
N ARG A 130 -3.48 1.19 -12.88
CA ARG A 130 -3.42 1.35 -11.42
C ARG A 130 -4.80 1.59 -10.85
N ASN A 131 -5.58 2.50 -11.43
CA ASN A 131 -6.93 2.84 -10.95
C ASN A 131 -7.86 1.63 -11.01
N ARG A 132 -7.83 0.88 -12.13
CA ARG A 132 -8.62 -0.36 -12.27
C ARG A 132 -8.23 -1.40 -11.23
N VAL A 133 -6.94 -1.61 -11.00
CA VAL A 133 -6.48 -2.61 -10.02
C VAL A 133 -6.79 -2.16 -8.59
N ILE A 134 -6.69 -0.87 -8.26
CA ILE A 134 -7.14 -0.33 -6.97
C ILE A 134 -8.62 -0.59 -6.76
N GLU A 135 -9.47 -0.34 -7.76
CA GLU A 135 -10.91 -0.61 -7.67
C GLU A 135 -11.19 -2.08 -7.32
N MET A 136 -10.46 -3.01 -7.94
CA MET A 136 -10.57 -4.44 -7.67
C MET A 136 -9.98 -4.87 -6.31
N LEU A 137 -8.89 -4.24 -5.86
CA LEU A 137 -8.26 -4.52 -4.58
C LEU A 137 -8.99 -3.89 -3.40
N SER A 138 -9.71 -2.78 -3.60
CA SER A 138 -10.29 -1.95 -2.54
C SER A 138 -11.11 -2.77 -1.53
N PRO A 139 -12.05 -3.65 -1.95
CA PRO A 139 -12.84 -4.43 -0.98
C PRO A 139 -11.98 -5.37 -0.12
N GLN A 140 -10.92 -5.93 -0.71
CA GLN A 140 -10.01 -6.84 -0.01
C GLN A 140 -9.09 -6.07 0.95
N ILE A 141 -8.62 -4.89 0.54
CA ILE A 141 -7.81 -4.01 1.39
C ILE A 141 -8.65 -3.56 2.60
N ILE A 142 -9.87 -3.07 2.38
CA ILE A 142 -10.78 -2.63 3.45
C ILE A 142 -11.03 -3.80 4.42
N SER A 143 -11.39 -4.98 3.91
CA SER A 143 -11.60 -6.17 4.75
C SER A 143 -10.33 -6.57 5.53
N ALA A 144 -9.14 -6.41 4.96
CA ALA A 144 -7.89 -6.71 5.64
C ALA A 144 -7.55 -5.68 6.72
N LEU A 145 -7.84 -4.39 6.48
CA LEU A 145 -7.69 -3.33 7.50
C LEU A 145 -8.67 -3.54 8.65
N ASP A 146 -9.91 -3.93 8.37
CA ASP A 146 -10.90 -4.22 9.41
C ASP A 146 -10.51 -5.43 10.26
N ALA A 147 -9.78 -6.39 9.69
CA ALA A 147 -9.24 -7.52 10.44
C ALA A 147 -8.23 -7.09 11.52
N LEU A 148 -7.54 -5.95 11.35
CA LEU A 148 -6.62 -5.40 12.36
C LEU A 148 -7.34 -5.06 13.67
N MET A 149 -8.66 -4.87 13.69
CA MET A 149 -9.42 -4.64 14.93
C MET A 149 -9.26 -5.77 15.96
N LYS A 150 -8.84 -6.96 15.53
CA LYS A 150 -8.57 -8.11 16.41
C LYS A 150 -7.19 -8.05 17.07
N GLU A 151 -6.31 -7.18 16.58
CA GLU A 151 -4.95 -7.06 17.08
C GLU A 151 -4.87 -6.08 18.25
N PRO A 152 -3.98 -6.35 19.23
CA PRO A 152 -3.67 -5.37 20.24
C PRO A 152 -2.83 -4.23 19.63
N ASN A 153 -3.12 -2.99 20.03
CA ASN A 153 -2.27 -1.81 19.77
C ASN A 153 -2.21 -1.30 18.31
N ILE A 154 -3.34 -0.85 17.76
CA ILE A 154 -3.39 -0.14 16.47
C ILE A 154 -2.39 1.03 16.33
N PRO A 155 -2.11 1.84 17.37
CA PRO A 155 -1.16 2.96 17.25
C PRO A 155 0.24 2.57 16.75
N SER A 156 0.73 1.36 17.05
CA SER A 156 2.03 0.91 16.53
C SER A 156 2.03 0.61 15.02
N ARG A 157 0.86 0.63 14.37
CA ARG A 157 0.71 0.39 12.92
C ARG A 157 0.40 1.67 12.13
N PHE A 158 0.52 2.85 12.73
CA PHE A 158 0.21 4.11 12.03
C PHE A 158 1.09 4.36 10.81
N GLU A 159 2.36 3.98 10.84
CA GLU A 159 3.24 4.05 9.65
C GLU A 159 2.68 3.18 8.51
N PHE A 160 2.31 1.93 8.81
CA PHE A 160 1.66 1.06 7.85
C PHE A 160 0.35 1.63 7.28
N LEU A 161 -0.51 2.21 8.13
CA LEU A 161 -1.75 2.84 7.69
C LEU A 161 -1.49 4.06 6.80
N ALA A 162 -0.45 4.83 7.09
CA ALA A 162 -0.01 5.94 6.26
C ALA A 162 0.48 5.44 4.89
N ASP A 163 1.32 4.40 4.85
CA ASP A 163 1.80 3.79 3.60
C ASP A 163 0.63 3.28 2.74
N VAL A 164 -0.38 2.65 3.37
CA VAL A 164 -1.61 2.20 2.70
C VAL A 164 -2.36 3.38 2.08
N CYS A 165 -2.51 4.49 2.81
CA CYS A 165 -3.15 5.69 2.27
C CYS A 165 -2.35 6.29 1.10
N GLU A 166 -1.03 6.34 1.23
CA GLU A 166 -0.14 6.87 0.20
C GLU A 166 -0.13 6.00 -1.07
N ALA A 167 -0.36 4.69 -0.91
CA ALA A 167 -0.35 3.71 -1.99
C ALA A 167 -1.70 3.57 -2.70
N TYR A 168 -2.83 3.66 -1.99
CA TYR A 168 -4.15 3.34 -2.54
C TYR A 168 -5.21 4.45 -2.41
N GLY A 169 -4.88 5.55 -1.73
CA GLY A 169 -5.79 6.68 -1.49
C GLY A 169 -6.40 6.69 -0.09
N TYR A 170 -6.76 7.88 0.37
CA TYR A 170 -7.35 8.10 1.70
C TYR A 170 -8.76 7.53 1.80
N GLU A 171 -9.47 7.39 0.68
CA GLU A 171 -10.81 6.84 0.63
C GLU A 171 -10.85 5.42 1.24
N ILE A 172 -9.80 4.63 1.03
CA ILE A 172 -9.65 3.28 1.58
C ILE A 172 -9.80 3.30 3.10
N ILE A 173 -9.00 4.11 3.80
CA ILE A 173 -9.01 4.14 5.28
C ILE A 173 -10.26 4.80 5.85
N THR A 174 -10.89 5.70 5.09
CA THR A 174 -12.14 6.36 5.53
C THR A 174 -13.39 5.50 5.36
N ASN A 175 -13.27 4.37 4.65
CA ASN A 175 -14.34 3.40 4.41
C ASN A 175 -14.20 2.13 5.28
N THR A 176 -13.20 2.07 6.17
CA THR A 176 -13.02 0.97 7.12
C THR A 176 -13.85 1.16 8.39
N GLU A 177 -14.17 0.07 9.07
CA GLU A 177 -14.65 0.07 10.45
C GLU A 177 -13.51 0.14 11.49
N LEU A 178 -12.25 0.00 11.04
CA LEU A 178 -11.06 0.09 11.87
C LEU A 178 -11.07 1.35 12.77
N LYS A 179 -10.81 1.15 14.06
CA LYS A 179 -10.67 2.22 15.05
C LYS A 179 -9.23 2.70 15.13
N TRP A 180 -8.93 3.77 14.41
CA TRP A 180 -7.58 4.34 14.34
C TRP A 180 -7.53 5.84 14.65
N ILE A 181 -8.69 6.52 14.66
CA ILE A 181 -8.75 7.97 14.91
C ILE A 181 -8.76 8.20 16.42
N SER A 182 -7.76 8.89 16.92
CA SER A 182 -7.72 9.30 18.33
C SER A 182 -8.66 10.47 18.59
N ILE A 183 -9.55 10.33 19.57
CA ILE A 183 -10.30 11.43 20.14
C ILE A 183 -10.15 11.43 21.66
N ILE A 184 -10.32 12.59 22.27
CA ILE A 184 -10.31 12.75 23.72
C ILE A 184 -11.68 13.21 24.15
N LYS A 185 -12.34 12.37 24.95
CA LYS A 185 -13.61 12.68 25.57
C LYS A 185 -13.37 13.32 26.94
N PRO A 186 -14.18 14.30 27.34
CA PRO A 186 -14.16 14.78 28.72
C PRO A 186 -14.36 13.64 29.72
N PRO A 187 -13.62 13.60 30.85
CA PRO A 187 -12.67 14.63 31.34
C PRO A 187 -11.20 14.43 30.90
N GLY A 188 -10.92 13.64 29.86
CA GLY A 188 -9.56 13.38 29.37
C GLY A 188 -9.33 11.97 28.82
N ASP A 189 -10.39 11.18 28.61
CA ASP A 189 -10.28 9.80 28.15
C ASP A 189 -9.94 9.76 26.66
N ALA A 190 -8.73 9.33 26.34
CA ALA A 190 -8.30 9.08 24.97
C ALA A 190 -8.83 7.73 24.50
N ILE A 191 -9.59 7.74 23.41
CA ILE A 191 -10.12 6.53 22.78
C ILE A 191 -9.87 6.56 21.27
N LEU A 192 -9.73 5.37 20.68
CA LEU A 192 -9.73 5.20 19.23
C LEU A 192 -11.15 4.96 18.75
N ILE A 193 -11.53 5.64 17.67
CA ILE A 193 -12.83 5.50 17.03
C ILE A 193 -12.67 5.28 15.52
N SER A 194 -13.71 4.75 14.90
CA SER A 194 -13.78 4.57 13.45
C SER A 194 -14.13 5.89 12.72
N PRO A 195 -13.90 5.98 11.41
CA PRO A 195 -14.36 7.11 10.60
C PRO A 195 -15.86 7.40 10.73
N ASP A 196 -16.71 6.37 10.78
CA ASP A 196 -18.15 6.53 10.94
C ASP A 196 -18.54 7.01 12.34
N GLU A 197 -17.89 6.47 13.37
CA GLU A 197 -18.03 6.98 14.74
C GLU A 197 -17.62 8.45 14.81
N LEU A 198 -16.52 8.84 14.15
CA LEU A 198 -16.10 10.24 14.10
C LEU A 198 -17.16 11.13 13.44
N ARG A 199 -17.67 10.75 12.27
CA ARG A 199 -18.74 11.48 11.56
C ARG A 199 -19.95 11.70 12.46
N LYS A 200 -20.36 10.67 13.19
CA LYS A 200 -21.46 10.75 14.16
C LYS A 200 -21.14 11.72 15.30
N ASN A 201 -19.98 11.58 15.94
CA ASN A 201 -19.56 12.46 17.05
C ASN A 201 -19.49 13.93 16.59
N ILE A 202 -18.98 14.19 15.38
CA ILE A 202 -18.94 15.55 14.80
C ILE A 202 -20.35 16.11 14.62
N SER A 203 -21.29 15.30 14.13
CA SER A 203 -22.68 15.74 13.89
C SER A 203 -23.48 16.03 15.16
N GLU A 204 -23.13 15.36 16.27
CA GLU A 204 -23.82 15.50 17.56
C GLU A 204 -23.14 16.51 18.49
N ALA A 205 -21.86 16.80 18.27
CA ALA A 205 -21.08 17.70 19.10
C ALA A 205 -21.52 19.17 18.92
N LYS A 206 -21.68 19.88 20.04
CA LYS A 206 -21.87 21.33 20.04
C LYS A 206 -20.59 22.08 19.71
N GLU A 207 -19.45 21.51 20.09
CA GLU A 207 -18.14 22.13 19.96
C GLU A 207 -17.05 21.06 19.80
N ILE A 208 -16.10 21.34 18.93
CA ILE A 208 -14.98 20.44 18.58
C ILE A 208 -13.71 21.27 18.58
N LEU A 209 -12.68 20.77 19.26
CA LEU A 209 -11.37 21.39 19.30
C LEU A 209 -10.37 20.53 18.52
N LEU A 210 -9.80 21.10 17.46
CA LEU A 210 -8.73 20.48 16.69
C LEU A 210 -7.39 21.00 17.19
N ILE A 211 -6.47 20.10 17.57
CA ILE A 211 -5.11 20.49 17.99
C ILE A 211 -4.12 19.95 16.97
N TYR A 212 -3.31 20.85 16.39
CA TYR A 212 -2.24 20.52 15.46
C TYR A 212 -0.85 20.74 16.10
N GLY A 213 0.05 19.79 15.89
CA GLY A 213 1.50 19.97 15.99
C GLY A 213 2.14 19.79 17.38
N GLY A 214 3.38 19.26 17.34
CA GLY A 214 4.44 19.40 18.35
C GLY A 214 4.18 18.72 19.70
N LYS A 215 4.60 17.46 19.85
CA LYS A 215 4.37 16.65 21.06
C LYS A 215 2.89 16.63 21.47
N SER A 216 1.98 16.70 20.50
CA SER A 216 0.54 16.47 20.65
C SER A 216 0.30 14.98 20.93
N ASP A 217 0.86 14.54 22.04
CA ASP A 217 0.53 13.30 22.68
C ASP A 217 -0.95 13.40 23.10
N PRO A 218 -1.81 12.41 22.75
CA PRO A 218 -3.17 12.34 23.24
C PRO A 218 -3.25 12.60 24.76
N TRP A 219 -2.23 12.18 25.51
CA TRP A 219 -2.19 12.32 26.98
C TRP A 219 -2.16 13.77 27.49
N ASN A 220 -1.60 14.72 26.73
CA ASN A 220 -1.49 16.12 27.15
C ASN A 220 -2.49 17.05 26.47
N SER A 221 -3.14 16.57 25.41
CA SER A 221 -4.00 17.35 24.53
C SER A 221 -5.20 17.95 25.27
N TYR A 222 -5.78 17.24 26.25
CA TYR A 222 -6.85 17.78 27.10
C TYR A 222 -6.42 19.04 27.88
N SER A 223 -5.30 18.94 28.60
CA SER A 223 -4.78 20.04 29.42
C SER A 223 -4.40 21.25 28.56
N ILE A 224 -3.75 21.01 27.42
CA ILE A 224 -3.38 22.07 26.47
C ILE A 224 -4.63 22.78 25.94
N CYS A 225 -5.65 22.03 25.53
CA CYS A 225 -6.92 22.59 25.07
C CYS A 225 -7.58 23.43 26.16
N ARG A 226 -7.71 22.90 27.38
CA ARG A 226 -8.35 23.64 28.49
C ARG A 226 -7.60 24.90 28.89
N LYS A 227 -6.28 24.90 28.78
CA LYS A 227 -5.45 26.09 29.04
C LYS A 227 -5.59 27.14 27.94
N ARG A 228 -5.68 26.72 26.68
CA ARG A 228 -5.69 27.61 25.52
C ARG A 228 -7.08 28.10 25.13
N PHE A 229 -8.09 27.28 25.39
CA PHE A 229 -9.50 27.49 25.10
C PHE A 229 -10.30 27.32 26.40
N SER A 230 -10.02 28.17 27.40
CA SER A 230 -10.68 28.10 28.71
C SER A 230 -12.18 28.43 28.66
N GLU A 231 -12.64 29.06 27.57
CA GLU A 231 -14.04 29.38 27.33
C GLU A 231 -14.80 28.25 26.61
N ALA A 232 -14.08 27.25 26.07
CA ALA A 232 -14.71 26.12 25.41
C ALA A 232 -15.48 25.26 26.42
N SER A 233 -16.59 24.70 25.95
CA SER A 233 -17.48 23.85 26.73
C SER A 233 -16.74 22.67 27.37
N ASP A 234 -17.12 22.34 28.60
CA ASP A 234 -16.60 21.15 29.30
C ASP A 234 -16.89 19.85 28.53
N ASP A 235 -17.93 19.85 27.69
CA ASP A 235 -18.35 18.71 26.85
C ASP A 235 -17.66 18.68 25.46
N ALA A 236 -16.78 19.64 25.15
CA ALA A 236 -16.12 19.71 23.84
C ALA A 236 -15.30 18.45 23.54
N ILE A 237 -15.46 17.91 22.33
CA ILE A 237 -14.65 16.79 21.84
C ILE A 237 -13.32 17.35 21.34
N ILE A 238 -12.21 16.73 21.74
CA ILE A 238 -10.88 17.12 21.29
C ILE A 238 -10.34 16.07 20.32
N ILE A 239 -9.85 16.52 19.16
CA ILE A 239 -9.23 15.67 18.15
C ILE A 239 -7.76 16.09 18.04
N PRO A 240 -6.82 15.32 18.63
CA PRO A 240 -5.40 15.54 18.42
C PRO A 240 -5.01 15.09 17.01
N ILE A 241 -4.29 15.95 16.30
CA ILE A 241 -3.72 15.64 14.99
C ILE A 241 -2.20 15.55 15.20
N SER A 242 -1.66 14.34 14.98
CA SER A 242 -0.24 14.06 15.11
C SER A 242 0.54 14.82 14.03
N SER A 243 1.79 15.18 14.33
CA SER A 243 2.73 15.64 13.29
C SER A 243 3.21 14.51 12.39
N ASP A 244 3.06 13.26 12.85
CA ASP A 244 3.69 12.08 12.25
C ASP A 244 2.74 11.36 11.27
N GLY A 245 1.56 11.93 11.00
CA GLY A 245 0.52 11.36 10.16
C GLY A 245 -0.87 11.58 10.75
#